data_AF-A0A7J6UKZ1-F1
#
_entry.id   AF-A0A7J6UKZ1-F1
#
_cell.length_a   1.000
_cell.length_b   1.000
_cell.length_c   1.000
_cell.angle_alpha   90.00
_cell.angle_beta   90.00
_cell.angle_gamma   90.00
#
_symmetry.space_group_name_H-M   'P 1'
#
loop_
_entity.id
_entity.type
_entity.pdbx_description
1 polymer ?
#
loop_
_entity_poly.entity_id
_entity_poly.type
_entity_poly.pdbx_seq_one_letter_code
_entity_poly.pdbx_strand_id
1 'polypeptide(L)'
;NHDHFLDGIKPDGKSIMAYDATHSNLSLAKEAPPGVGGGSVYYVPMYENSTAKGRPTGVLWMLDSGKLFCMGLTGWGCVTEDQIEWFKSQAESEGLRGLQGLMFVHIPLQEVLLYWNVFGKDPQRVSGEKD
;
A
#
# COMPACT_ATOMS: atom_id res chain seq x y z
N ASN A 1 11.67 19.17 2.07
CA ASN A 1 12.27 20.01 1.02
C ASN A 1 13.24 19.15 0.21
N HIS A 2 12.73 18.17 -0.56
CA HIS A 2 13.56 17.17 -1.29
C HIS A 2 12.94 16.82 -2.65
N ASP A 3 12.33 17.78 -3.34
CA ASP A 3 11.74 17.56 -4.66
C ASP A 3 12.59 18.28 -5.71
N HIS A 4 13.82 17.78 -5.94
CA HIS A 4 14.58 18.13 -7.13
C HIS A 4 14.31 17.08 -8.22
N PHE A 5 13.12 17.14 -8.80
CA PHE A 5 12.83 16.46 -10.07
C PHE A 5 12.83 17.52 -11.18
N LEU A 6 13.62 17.24 -12.21
CA LEU A 6 13.90 18.12 -13.35
C LEU A 6 12.59 18.52 -14.07
N ASP A 7 12.50 19.79 -14.46
CA ASP A 7 11.55 20.36 -15.42
C ASP A 7 10.05 20.36 -15.08
N GLY A 8 9.67 20.44 -13.80
CA GLY A 8 8.31 20.85 -13.41
C GLY A 8 7.18 19.88 -13.76
N ILE A 9 7.50 18.70 -14.29
CA ILE A 9 6.57 17.59 -14.46
C ILE A 9 6.68 16.71 -13.21
N LYS A 10 5.63 16.70 -12.38
CA LYS A 10 5.55 15.74 -11.28
C LYS A 10 5.30 14.35 -11.88
N PRO A 11 6.22 13.38 -11.75
CA PRO A 11 6.02 12.05 -12.29
C PRO A 11 4.78 11.42 -11.64
N ASP A 12 3.91 10.82 -12.45
CA ASP A 12 2.80 10.02 -11.92
C ASP A 12 3.31 8.69 -11.35
N GLY A 13 2.47 8.01 -10.56
CA GLY A 13 2.87 6.76 -9.92
C GLY A 13 3.32 5.68 -10.90
N LYS A 14 2.76 5.64 -12.12
CA LYS A 14 3.15 4.64 -13.14
C LYS A 14 4.53 4.94 -13.69
N SER A 15 4.84 6.21 -13.96
CA SER A 15 6.17 6.61 -14.43
C SER A 15 7.28 6.30 -13.42
N ILE A 16 6.97 6.44 -12.12
CA ILE A 16 7.89 6.05 -11.03
C ILE A 16 8.10 4.53 -11.04
N MET A 17 7.03 3.74 -11.12
CA MET A 17 7.13 2.28 -11.15
C MET A 17 7.83 1.76 -12.40
N ALA A 18 7.59 2.37 -13.56
CA ALA A 18 8.27 2.03 -14.80
C ALA A 18 9.78 2.30 -14.71
N TYR A 19 10.18 3.42 -14.10
CA TYR A 19 11.58 3.70 -13.84
C TYR A 19 12.19 2.72 -12.83
N ASP A 20 11.48 2.40 -11.75
CA ASP A 20 11.92 1.43 -10.74
C ASP A 20 12.14 0.03 -11.35
N ALA A 21 11.26 -0.39 -12.26
CA ALA A 21 11.38 -1.66 -12.99
C ALA A 21 12.66 -1.75 -13.84
N THR A 22 13.26 -0.61 -14.26
CA THR A 22 14.57 -0.61 -14.95
C THR A 22 15.75 -0.97 -14.02
N HIS A 23 15.52 -0.97 -12.71
CA HIS A 23 16.50 -1.32 -11.66
C HIS A 23 16.05 -2.55 -10.85
N SER A 24 15.46 -3.54 -11.52
CA SER A 24 14.93 -4.78 -10.91
C SER A 24 15.94 -5.63 -10.12
N ASN A 25 17.23 -5.36 -10.24
CA ASN A 25 18.28 -5.96 -9.41
C ASN A 25 18.44 -5.29 -8.03
N LEU A 26 17.89 -4.09 -7.84
CA LEU A 26 17.97 -3.29 -6.62
C LEU A 26 16.61 -3.06 -5.95
N SER A 27 15.52 -3.25 -6.68
CA SER A 27 14.15 -3.10 -6.20
C SER A 27 13.35 -4.39 -6.34
N LEU A 28 12.52 -4.67 -5.32
CA LEU A 28 11.52 -5.74 -5.35
C LEU A 28 10.13 -5.24 -5.70
N ALA A 29 9.97 -3.92 -5.92
CA ALA A 29 8.67 -3.37 -6.21
C ALA A 29 8.17 -3.83 -7.58
N LYS A 30 6.85 -4.01 -7.68
CA LYS A 30 6.20 -4.45 -8.91
C LYS A 30 4.96 -3.61 -9.15
N GLU A 31 4.66 -3.40 -10.42
CA GLU A 31 3.39 -2.82 -10.83
C GLU A 31 2.22 -3.72 -10.39
N ALA A 32 1.04 -3.12 -10.25
CA ALA A 32 -0.17 -3.88 -10.02
C ALA A 32 -0.40 -4.88 -11.18
N PRO A 33 -0.82 -6.11 -10.90
CA PRO A 33 -1.09 -7.11 -11.93
C PRO A 33 -2.24 -6.68 -12.87
N PRO A 34 -2.32 -7.25 -14.08
CA PRO A 34 -3.40 -6.93 -15.01
C PRO A 34 -4.78 -7.13 -14.38
N GLY A 35 -5.65 -6.12 -14.51
CA GLY A 35 -7.00 -6.16 -13.95
C GLY A 35 -7.10 -5.83 -12.46
N VAL A 36 -5.98 -5.52 -11.79
CA VAL A 36 -5.94 -5.06 -10.40
C VAL A 36 -5.61 -3.56 -10.39
N GLY A 37 -6.41 -2.78 -9.67
CA GLY A 37 -6.24 -1.36 -9.49
C GLY A 37 -5.00 -1.00 -8.67
N GLY A 38 -4.63 0.29 -8.72
CA GLY A 38 -3.44 0.81 -8.07
C GLY A 38 -2.23 0.90 -9.01
N GLY A 39 -1.17 1.56 -8.53
CA GLY A 39 0.11 1.68 -9.21
C GLY A 39 1.09 0.55 -8.85
N SER A 40 1.04 0.05 -7.61
CA SER A 40 1.97 -0.99 -7.14
C SER A 40 1.28 -1.91 -6.13
N VAL A 41 1.00 -3.14 -6.57
CA VAL A 41 0.31 -4.16 -5.78
C VAL A 41 1.06 -5.47 -5.94
N TYR A 42 1.70 -5.94 -4.88
CA TYR A 42 2.56 -7.13 -4.93
C TYR A 42 2.80 -7.71 -3.55
N TYR A 43 3.47 -8.86 -3.51
CA TYR A 43 3.90 -9.48 -2.27
C TYR A 43 5.36 -9.93 -2.37
N VAL A 44 6.00 -10.03 -1.21
CA VAL A 44 7.37 -10.53 -1.05
C VAL A 44 7.34 -11.71 -0.08
N PRO A 45 7.52 -12.94 -0.56
CA PRO A 45 7.63 -14.10 0.32
C PRO A 45 8.95 -14.03 1.10
N MET A 46 8.88 -14.36 2.39
CA MET A 46 10.02 -14.44 3.28
C MET A 46 10.38 -15.91 3.51
N TYR A 47 11.67 -16.21 3.44
CA TYR A 47 12.21 -17.54 3.66
C TYR A 47 13.21 -17.51 4.81
N GLU A 48 13.28 -18.60 5.58
CA GLU A 48 14.18 -18.72 6.73
C GLU A 48 15.67 -18.72 6.33
N ASN A 49 16.00 -19.18 5.13
CA ASN A 49 17.36 -19.21 4.61
C ASN A 49 17.37 -18.92 3.10
N SER A 50 18.39 -18.19 2.63
CA SER A 50 18.62 -17.84 1.22
C SER A 50 18.79 -19.04 0.28
N THR A 51 19.04 -20.23 0.82
CA THR A 51 19.17 -21.49 0.08
C THR A 51 17.92 -22.37 0.13
N ALA A 52 16.90 -22.00 0.92
CA ALA A 52 15.70 -22.80 1.04
C ALA A 52 14.90 -22.71 -0.26
N LYS A 53 14.98 -23.76 -1.09
CA LYS A 53 13.97 -24.08 -2.13
C LYS A 53 12.64 -24.53 -1.51
N GLY A 54 12.29 -23.99 -0.35
CA GLY A 54 11.24 -24.45 0.54
C GLY A 54 10.04 -23.51 0.58
N ARG A 55 9.02 -23.92 1.33
CA ARG A 55 7.80 -23.13 1.55
C ARG A 55 8.14 -21.82 2.28
N PRO A 56 7.54 -20.67 1.90
CA PRO A 56 7.72 -19.42 2.64
C PRO A 56 7.33 -19.57 4.11
N THR A 57 8.02 -18.83 4.99
CA THR A 57 7.72 -18.77 6.44
C THR A 57 6.91 -17.54 6.82
N GLY A 58 6.93 -16.51 5.96
CA GLY A 58 6.13 -15.30 6.10
C GLY A 58 5.96 -14.59 4.77
N VAL A 59 5.21 -13.50 4.78
CA VAL A 59 4.94 -12.71 3.58
C VAL A 59 4.73 -11.25 3.92
N LEU A 60 5.33 -10.36 3.11
CA LEU A 60 5.01 -8.95 3.10
C LEU A 60 4.03 -8.66 1.97
N TRP A 61 2.95 -7.96 2.26
CA TRP A 61 1.94 -7.56 1.29
C TRP A 61 1.99 -6.05 1.09
N MET A 62 2.10 -5.62 -0.16
CA MET A 62 2.09 -4.21 -0.53
C MET A 62 0.82 -3.95 -1.32
N LEU A 63 -0.11 -3.20 -0.72
CA LEU A 63 -1.36 -2.82 -1.37
C LEU A 63 -1.41 -1.31 -1.57
N ASP A 64 -2.03 -0.88 -2.66
CA ASP A 64 -2.16 0.52 -3.01
C ASP A 64 -3.49 1.04 -2.47
N SER A 65 -3.42 1.90 -1.45
CA SER A 65 -4.60 2.54 -0.86
C SER A 65 -5.15 3.69 -1.71
N GLY A 66 -4.63 3.92 -2.91
CA GLY A 66 -5.04 5.00 -3.79
C GLY A 66 -4.69 6.39 -3.23
N LYS A 67 -5.37 7.41 -3.73
CA LYS A 67 -5.13 8.82 -3.37
C LYS A 67 -6.36 9.46 -2.73
N LEU A 68 -7.45 9.51 -3.48
CA LEU A 68 -8.70 10.16 -3.11
C LEU A 68 -9.87 9.29 -3.54
N PHE A 69 -10.98 9.46 -2.83
CA PHE A 69 -12.23 8.74 -3.00
C PHE A 69 -12.10 7.24 -2.74
N CYS A 70 -12.96 6.73 -1.89
CA CYS A 70 -13.03 5.31 -1.59
C CYS A 70 -14.45 4.83 -1.83
N MET A 71 -14.66 4.00 -2.87
CA MET A 71 -15.97 3.38 -3.14
C MET A 71 -17.14 4.38 -3.18
N GLY A 72 -16.93 5.54 -3.79
CA GLY A 72 -17.93 6.61 -3.90
C GLY A 72 -18.03 7.56 -2.69
N LEU A 73 -17.25 7.31 -1.62
CA LEU A 73 -17.13 8.22 -0.49
C LEU A 73 -16.09 9.31 -0.77
N THR A 74 -16.42 10.55 -0.41
CA THR A 74 -15.49 11.69 -0.43
C THR A 74 -14.46 11.55 0.68
N GLY A 75 -13.19 11.82 0.36
CA GLY A 75 -12.09 11.76 1.31
C GLY A 75 -10.86 11.04 0.76
N TRP A 76 -10.08 10.44 1.65
CA TRP A 76 -8.90 9.64 1.32
C TRP A 76 -9.27 8.34 0.60
N GLY A 77 -8.34 7.84 -0.23
CA GLY A 77 -8.49 6.55 -0.90
C GLY A 77 -8.52 5.36 0.07
N CYS A 78 -8.77 4.17 -0.47
CA CYS A 78 -8.67 2.90 0.26
C CYS A 78 -8.14 1.79 -0.65
N VAL A 79 -7.78 0.66 -0.03
CA VAL A 79 -7.54 -0.58 -0.77
C VAL A 79 -8.86 -1.03 -1.40
N THR A 80 -8.85 -1.25 -2.71
CA THR A 80 -10.05 -1.58 -3.49
C THR A 80 -10.39 -3.06 -3.45
N GLU A 81 -11.63 -3.41 -3.79
CA GLU A 81 -12.14 -4.78 -3.70
C GLU A 81 -11.36 -5.77 -4.58
N ASP A 82 -11.02 -5.37 -5.80
CA ASP A 82 -10.18 -6.13 -6.74
C ASP A 82 -8.78 -6.45 -6.18
N GLN A 83 -8.18 -5.52 -5.42
CA GLN A 83 -6.92 -5.78 -4.71
C GLN A 83 -7.09 -6.80 -3.58
N ILE A 84 -8.22 -6.76 -2.87
CA ILE A 84 -8.54 -7.73 -1.81
C ILE A 84 -8.77 -9.12 -2.41
N GLU A 85 -9.48 -9.20 -3.53
CA GLU A 85 -9.69 -10.46 -4.26
C GLU A 85 -8.37 -11.02 -4.79
N TRP A 86 -7.54 -10.18 -5.40
CA TRP A 86 -6.20 -10.56 -5.82
C TRP A 86 -5.36 -11.08 -4.66
N PHE A 87 -5.33 -10.36 -3.52
CA PHE A 87 -4.62 -10.78 -2.31
C PHE A 87 -5.08 -12.17 -1.84
N LYS A 88 -6.39 -12.39 -1.72
CA LYS A 88 -6.95 -13.68 -1.29
C LYS A 88 -6.59 -14.81 -2.27
N SER A 89 -6.70 -14.53 -3.57
CA SER A 89 -6.38 -15.47 -4.65
C SER A 89 -4.91 -15.87 -4.61
N GLN A 90 -4.00 -14.89 -4.54
CA GLN A 90 -2.56 -15.15 -4.44
C GLN A 90 -2.19 -15.88 -3.16
N ALA A 91 -2.81 -15.52 -2.03
CA ALA A 91 -2.54 -16.20 -0.77
C ALA A 91 -2.87 -17.69 -0.82
N GLU A 92 -3.96 -18.05 -1.50
CA GLU A 92 -4.35 -19.45 -1.70
C GLU A 92 -3.45 -20.14 -2.74
N SER A 93 -3.29 -19.57 -3.93
CA SER A 93 -2.58 -20.21 -5.05
C SER A 93 -1.09 -20.45 -4.77
N GLU A 94 -0.47 -19.56 -3.99
CA GLU A 94 0.96 -19.60 -3.66
C GLU A 94 1.23 -20.31 -2.33
N GLY A 95 0.21 -20.88 -1.68
CA GLY A 95 0.35 -21.56 -0.39
C GLY A 95 0.80 -20.64 0.76
N LEU A 96 0.49 -19.35 0.65
CA LEU A 96 0.82 -18.31 1.66
C LEU A 96 -0.27 -18.19 2.72
N ARG A 97 -1.45 -18.76 2.48
CA ARG A 97 -2.56 -18.72 3.43
C ARG A 97 -2.16 -19.38 4.76
N GLY A 98 -2.42 -18.67 5.86
CA GLY A 98 -2.07 -19.11 7.20
C GLY A 98 -0.62 -18.83 7.62
N LEU A 99 0.21 -18.24 6.74
CA LEU A 99 1.51 -17.70 7.14
C LEU A 99 1.37 -16.38 7.90
N GLN A 100 2.39 -16.06 8.70
CA GLN A 100 2.51 -14.74 9.29
C GLN A 100 2.70 -13.70 8.16
N GLY A 101 1.79 -12.72 8.12
CA GLY A 101 1.83 -11.65 7.15
C GLY A 101 2.02 -10.28 7.80
N LEU A 102 2.74 -9.40 7.13
CA LEU A 102 2.67 -7.96 7.37
C LEU A 102 2.15 -7.28 6.11
N MET A 103 1.26 -6.31 6.28
CA MET A 103 0.69 -5.55 5.18
C MET A 103 1.08 -4.09 5.30
N PHE A 104 1.57 -3.54 4.19
CA PHE A 104 1.85 -2.12 4.06
C PHE A 104 0.82 -1.48 3.15
N VAL A 105 0.26 -0.39 3.65
CA VAL A 105 -0.65 0.52 2.96
C VAL A 105 -0.22 1.94 3.28
N HIS A 106 -0.36 2.87 2.33
CA HIS A 106 0.06 4.25 2.55
C HIS A 106 -0.98 5.03 3.40
N ILE A 107 -2.25 4.91 3.04
CA ILE A 107 -3.37 5.49 3.78
C ILE A 107 -3.83 4.44 4.81
N PRO A 108 -3.94 4.81 6.10
CA PRO A 108 -4.38 3.89 7.15
C PRO A 108 -5.78 3.32 6.89
N LEU A 109 -6.09 2.22 7.58
CA LEU A 109 -7.44 1.65 7.60
C LEU A 109 -8.46 2.69 8.08
N GLN A 110 -9.69 2.61 7.58
CA GLN A 110 -10.73 3.59 7.86
C GLN A 110 -11.06 3.67 9.36
N GLU A 111 -10.90 2.58 10.10
CA GLU A 111 -11.07 2.54 11.55
C GLU A 111 -10.00 3.37 12.28
N VAL A 112 -8.75 3.36 11.78
CA VAL A 112 -7.67 4.18 12.32
C VAL A 112 -7.92 5.66 12.01
N LEU A 113 -8.38 5.96 10.79
CA LEU A 113 -8.77 7.31 10.40
C LEU A 113 -9.96 7.81 11.24
N LEU A 114 -10.97 6.97 11.45
CA LEU A 114 -12.12 7.28 12.30
C LEU A 114 -11.67 7.58 13.72
N TYR A 115 -10.80 6.73 14.29
CA TYR A 115 -10.27 6.95 15.64
C TYR A 115 -9.55 8.29 15.75
N TRP A 116 -8.66 8.58 14.79
CA TRP A 116 -7.91 9.83 14.78
C TRP A 116 -8.81 11.06 14.63
N ASN A 117 -9.80 10.99 13.74
CA ASN A 117 -10.66 12.12 13.43
C ASN A 117 -11.71 12.40 14.51
N VAL A 118 -12.20 11.36 15.20
CA VAL A 118 -13.24 11.48 16.24
C VAL A 118 -12.64 11.63 17.63
N PHE A 119 -11.58 10.89 17.95
CA PHE A 119 -11.02 10.82 19.31
C PHE A 119 -9.60 11.39 19.41
N GLY A 120 -8.88 11.52 18.30
CA GLY A 120 -7.50 12.03 18.28
C GLY A 120 -7.38 13.55 18.38
N LYS A 121 -8.49 14.30 18.23
CA LYS A 121 -8.52 15.72 18.56
C LYS A 121 -8.80 15.87 20.05
N ASP A 122 -7.77 16.25 20.81
CA ASP A 122 -7.92 16.74 22.17
C ASP A 122 -9.00 17.84 22.21
N PRO A 123 -10.11 17.66 22.97
CA PRO A 123 -11.16 18.68 23.10
C PRO A 123 -10.62 20.03 23.60
N GLN A 124 -9.45 20.07 24.25
CA GLN A 124 -8.85 21.32 24.75
C GLN A 124 -8.21 22.20 23.66
N ARG A 125 -8.11 21.74 22.41
CA ARG A 125 -7.54 22.56 21.32
C ARG A 125 -8.56 23.40 20.55
N VAL A 126 -9.85 23.26 20.84
CA VAL A 126 -10.94 23.98 20.14
C VAL A 126 -11.44 25.21 20.92
N SER A 127 -11.00 25.42 22.17
CA SER A 127 -11.38 26.61 22.96
C SER A 127 -10.49 27.85 22.73
N GLY A 128 -9.87 27.94 21.55
CA GLY A 128 -8.86 28.96 21.23
C GLY A 128 -9.32 30.09 20.31
N GLU A 129 -10.59 30.15 19.92
CA GLU A 129 -11.12 31.28 19.14
C GLU A 129 -11.88 32.21 20.08
N LYS A 130 -11.18 33.28 20.46
CA LYS A 130 -11.60 34.35 21.35
C LYS A 130 -12.68 35.22 20.70
N ASP A 131 -13.50 35.78 21.57
CA ASP A 131 -14.38 36.94 21.35
C ASP A 131 -13.71 38.08 20.57
#